data_AF-G2G3K3-F1
#
_entry.id   AF-G2G3K3-F1
#
_cell.length_a   1.000
_cell.length_b   1.000
_cell.length_c   1.000
_cell.angle_alpha   90.00
_cell.angle_beta   90.00
_cell.angle_gamma   90.00
#
_symmetry.space_group_name_H-M   'P 1'
#
loop_
_entity.id
_entity.type
_entity.pdbx_description
1 polymer ?
#
loop_
_entity_poly.entity_id
_entity_poly.type
_entity_poly.pdbx_seq_one_letter_code
_entity_poly.pdbx_strand_id
1 'polypeptide(L)'
;MSTAVVTSTFTHPDVVAAIDAGTKMAADESGRSLASERFTWATAAALTYLDSTEAPWADVQARHLEITAAQAAAGRGDEVEDTSDLYEGMRYSRGQVSAAVNAGVDAAAETIREQCADDIDNLTVNAILTLLDHPDASFADVVAECYDGDGADDVSGWLAEVPADSDADFEALQAARIDAYLRSVGL
;
A
#
# COMPACT_ATOMS: atom_id res chain seq x y z
N MET A 1 32.41 -23.52 -7.50
CA MET A 1 32.47 -22.05 -7.57
C MET A 1 31.19 -21.56 -6.90
N SER A 2 31.28 -20.87 -5.76
CA SER A 2 30.12 -20.24 -5.11
C SER A 2 29.82 -18.95 -5.85
N THR A 3 28.67 -18.88 -6.51
CA THR A 3 28.11 -17.62 -6.98
C THR A 3 27.71 -16.81 -5.74
N ALA A 4 28.36 -15.67 -5.52
CA ALA A 4 27.90 -14.74 -4.49
C ALA A 4 26.51 -14.26 -4.89
N VAL A 5 25.53 -14.47 -4.02
CA VAL A 5 24.19 -13.90 -4.19
C VAL A 5 24.34 -12.40 -3.93
N VAL A 6 24.16 -11.60 -4.99
CA VAL A 6 24.05 -10.15 -4.83
C VAL A 6 22.66 -9.89 -4.27
N THR A 7 22.59 -9.54 -2.98
CA THR A 7 21.34 -9.10 -2.38
C THR A 7 21.13 -7.64 -2.80
N SER A 8 20.23 -7.42 -3.77
CA SER A 8 19.79 -6.07 -4.11
C SER A 8 19.18 -5.39 -2.88
N THR A 9 19.52 -4.12 -2.67
CA THR A 9 18.90 -3.27 -1.66
C THR A 9 18.25 -2.06 -2.34
N PHE A 10 17.15 -1.61 -1.76
CA PHE A 10 16.30 -0.53 -2.26
C PHE A 10 16.38 0.67 -1.32
N THR A 11 16.30 1.88 -1.87
CA THR A 11 16.19 3.09 -1.08
C THR A 11 14.76 3.28 -0.58
N HIS A 12 14.56 4.12 0.44
CA HIS A 12 13.19 4.45 0.89
C HIS A 12 12.32 5.03 -0.24
N PRO A 13 12.79 5.98 -1.06
CA PRO A 13 12.05 6.43 -2.24
C PRO A 13 11.65 5.32 -3.21
N ASP A 14 12.53 4.34 -3.47
CA ASP A 14 12.20 3.21 -4.37
C ASP A 14 11.04 2.38 -3.80
N VAL A 15 11.06 2.13 -2.49
CA VAL A 15 10.00 1.35 -1.82
C VAL A 15 8.68 2.11 -1.79
N VAL A 16 8.70 3.40 -1.47
CA VAL A 16 7.48 4.25 -1.49
C VAL A 16 6.90 4.32 -2.91
N ALA A 17 7.73 4.49 -3.93
CA ALA A 17 7.29 4.50 -5.32
C ALA A 17 6.66 3.17 -5.76
N ALA A 18 7.24 2.04 -5.35
CA ALA A 18 6.69 0.71 -5.61
C ALA A 18 5.35 0.49 -4.89
N ILE A 19 5.23 0.94 -3.63
CA ILE A 19 3.96 0.87 -2.86
C ILE A 19 2.87 1.69 -3.55
N ASP A 20 3.16 2.94 -3.94
CA ASP A 20 2.19 3.81 -4.62
C ASP A 20 1.75 3.21 -5.97
N ALA A 21 2.71 2.81 -6.80
CA ALA A 21 2.43 2.26 -8.13
C ALA A 21 1.67 0.92 -8.07
N GLY A 22 2.06 0.01 -7.17
CA GLY A 22 1.40 -1.29 -7.01
C GLY A 22 -0.02 -1.16 -6.44
N THR A 23 -0.21 -0.26 -5.46
CA THR A 23 -1.54 0.04 -4.91
C THR A 23 -2.43 0.67 -5.98
N LYS A 24 -1.90 1.60 -6.77
CA LYS A 24 -2.62 2.20 -7.89
C LYS A 24 -3.01 1.15 -8.94
N MET A 25 -2.12 0.24 -9.30
CA MET A 25 -2.42 -0.85 -10.23
C MET A 25 -3.56 -1.73 -9.72
N ALA A 26 -3.51 -2.16 -8.45
CA ALA A 26 -4.56 -2.97 -7.86
C ALA A 26 -5.92 -2.22 -7.81
N ALA A 27 -5.90 -0.91 -7.51
CA ALA A 27 -7.10 -0.08 -7.55
C ALA A 27 -7.70 0.02 -8.95
N ASP A 28 -6.88 0.33 -9.96
CA ASP A 28 -7.30 0.46 -11.35
C ASP A 28 -7.88 -0.87 -11.88
N GLU A 29 -7.21 -2.00 -11.64
CA GLU A 29 -7.63 -3.33 -12.13
C GLU A 29 -8.84 -3.90 -11.39
N SER A 30 -9.04 -3.53 -10.12
CA SER A 30 -10.26 -3.90 -9.37
C SER A 30 -11.44 -2.95 -9.61
N GLY A 31 -11.25 -1.88 -10.38
CA GLY A 31 -12.27 -0.86 -10.62
C GLY A 31 -12.64 -0.07 -9.36
N ARG A 32 -11.71 0.05 -8.40
CA ARG A 32 -11.92 0.72 -7.11
C ARG A 32 -11.20 2.06 -7.06
N SER A 33 -11.70 2.95 -6.21
CA SER A 33 -11.01 4.21 -5.93
C SER A 33 -9.71 3.94 -5.17
N LEU A 34 -8.61 4.59 -5.57
CA LEU A 34 -7.37 4.59 -4.78
C LEU A 34 -7.56 5.22 -3.38
N ALA A 35 -8.59 6.06 -3.22
CA ALA A 35 -9.00 6.60 -1.92
C ALA A 35 -9.79 5.58 -1.06
N SER A 36 -10.08 4.37 -1.58
CA SER A 36 -10.67 3.31 -0.78
C SER A 36 -9.76 2.95 0.37
N GLU A 37 -10.38 2.70 1.51
CA GLU A 37 -9.71 2.39 2.75
C GLU A 37 -8.83 1.17 2.68
N ARG A 38 -9.26 0.17 1.92
CA ARG A 38 -8.49 -1.03 1.62
C ARG A 38 -7.05 -0.69 1.22
N PHE A 39 -6.87 0.31 0.37
CA PHE A 39 -5.58 0.74 -0.14
C PHE A 39 -4.85 1.68 0.82
N THR A 40 -5.55 2.67 1.37
CA THR A 40 -4.92 3.67 2.25
C THR A 40 -4.42 3.06 3.57
N TRP A 41 -5.17 2.14 4.17
CA TRP A 41 -4.76 1.44 5.40
C TRP A 41 -3.64 0.43 5.13
N ALA A 42 -3.71 -0.33 4.04
CA ALA A 42 -2.63 -1.23 3.65
C ALA A 42 -1.31 -0.46 3.41
N THR A 43 -1.38 0.70 2.74
CA THR A 43 -0.22 1.59 2.52
C THR A 43 0.36 2.07 3.85
N ALA A 44 -0.49 2.58 4.75
CA ALA A 44 -0.05 3.06 6.06
C ALA A 44 0.60 1.93 6.88
N ALA A 45 -0.02 0.75 6.90
CA ALA A 45 0.48 -0.41 7.63
C ALA A 45 1.81 -0.91 7.07
N ALA A 46 1.93 -1.03 5.74
CA ALA A 46 3.16 -1.45 5.08
C ALA A 46 4.34 -0.51 5.39
N LEU A 47 4.13 0.80 5.32
CA LEU A 47 5.17 1.79 5.67
C LEU A 47 5.53 1.73 7.16
N THR A 48 4.54 1.62 8.04
CA THR A 48 4.77 1.48 9.50
C THR A 48 5.57 0.21 9.83
N TYR A 49 5.24 -0.92 9.22
CA TYR A 49 5.97 -2.17 9.44
C TYR A 49 7.33 -2.22 8.74
N LEU A 50 7.54 -1.40 7.71
CA LEU A 50 8.85 -1.19 7.10
C LEU A 50 9.81 -0.50 8.07
N ASP A 51 9.33 0.48 8.83
CA ASP A 51 10.10 1.18 9.87
C ASP A 51 10.31 0.29 11.11
N SER A 52 9.27 -0.43 11.52
CA SER A 52 9.29 -1.32 12.67
C SER A 52 8.25 -2.42 12.53
N THR A 53 8.70 -3.66 12.30
CA THR A 53 7.83 -4.84 12.11
C THR A 53 6.92 -5.14 13.30
N GLU A 54 7.29 -4.67 14.49
CA GLU A 54 6.53 -4.85 15.75
C GLU A 54 5.76 -3.58 16.15
N ALA A 55 5.61 -2.62 15.24
CA ALA A 55 4.90 -1.39 15.55
C ALA A 55 3.44 -1.69 15.96
N PRO A 56 2.92 -1.07 17.03
CA PRO A 56 1.53 -1.23 17.41
C PRO A 56 0.60 -0.63 16.36
N TRP A 57 -0.64 -1.15 16.28
CA TRP A 57 -1.66 -0.63 15.37
C TRP A 57 -1.96 0.87 15.54
N ALA A 58 -1.73 1.43 16.73
CA ALA A 58 -1.86 2.87 16.97
C ALA A 58 -0.92 3.71 16.09
N ASP A 59 0.27 3.21 15.78
CA ASP A 59 1.25 3.88 14.91
C ASP A 59 0.80 3.79 13.44
N VAL A 60 0.17 2.68 13.05
CA VAL A 60 -0.50 2.55 11.73
C VAL A 60 -1.62 3.57 11.59
N GLN A 61 -2.45 3.75 12.62
CA GLN A 61 -3.52 4.76 12.61
C GLN A 61 -2.98 6.18 12.51
N ALA A 62 -1.91 6.50 13.24
CA ALA A 62 -1.26 7.81 13.15
C ALA A 62 -0.75 8.08 11.72
N ARG A 63 -0.05 7.10 11.13
CA ARG A 63 0.46 7.21 9.76
C ARG A 63 -0.65 7.31 8.71
N HIS A 64 -1.76 6.58 8.88
CA HIS A 64 -2.93 6.69 8.00
C HIS A 64 -3.51 8.11 7.98
N LEU A 65 -3.62 8.74 9.16
CA LEU A 65 -4.08 10.12 9.28
C LEU A 65 -3.10 11.11 8.63
N GLU A 66 -1.79 10.91 8.79
CA GLU A 66 -0.75 11.72 8.14
C GLU A 66 -0.84 11.64 6.60
N ILE A 67 -0.92 10.42 6.04
CA ILE A 67 -1.06 10.20 4.60
C ILE A 67 -2.33 10.86 4.08
N THR A 68 -3.45 10.67 4.77
CA THR A 68 -4.74 11.22 4.36
C THR A 68 -4.73 12.76 4.40
N ALA A 69 -4.11 13.35 5.44
CA ALA A 69 -3.95 14.79 5.54
C ALA A 69 -3.06 15.35 4.43
N ALA A 70 -1.94 14.68 4.11
CA ALA A 70 -1.06 15.05 3.02
C ALA A 70 -1.76 15.00 1.65
N GLN A 71 -2.55 13.95 1.39
CA GLN A 71 -3.37 13.84 0.18
C GLN A 71 -4.41 14.96 0.09
N ALA A 72 -5.10 15.27 1.19
CA ALA A 72 -6.07 16.36 1.24
C ALA A 72 -5.42 17.74 1.01
N ALA A 73 -4.21 17.96 1.55
CA ALA A 73 -3.42 19.16 1.34
C ALA A 73 -2.97 19.31 -0.13
N ALA A 74 -2.42 18.23 -0.71
CA ALA A 74 -2.03 18.20 -2.12
C ALA A 74 -3.22 18.49 -3.05
N GLY A 75 -4.42 17.97 -2.74
CA GLY A 75 -5.65 18.27 -3.48
C GLY A 75 -6.07 19.74 -3.45
N ARG A 76 -5.63 20.53 -2.47
CA ARG A 76 -5.83 21.98 -2.39
C ARG A 76 -4.71 22.79 -3.05
N GLY A 77 -3.63 22.12 -3.46
CA GLY A 77 -2.40 22.77 -3.92
C GLY A 77 -1.53 23.33 -2.79
N ASP A 78 -1.75 22.87 -1.56
CA ASP A 78 -0.91 23.24 -0.42
C ASP A 78 0.46 22.53 -0.55
N GLU A 79 1.52 23.19 -0.10
CA GLU A 79 2.87 22.60 -0.05
C GLU A 79 2.90 21.54 1.06
N VAL A 80 3.18 20.29 0.68
CA VAL A 80 3.38 19.19 1.63
C VAL A 80 4.84 19.15 2.01
N GLU A 81 5.13 19.11 3.32
CA GLU A 81 6.49 19.01 3.83
C GLU A 81 7.18 17.75 3.26
N ASP A 82 8.33 17.96 2.62
CA ASP A 82 9.15 16.87 2.12
C ASP A 82 9.88 16.21 3.28
N THR A 83 9.41 15.01 3.67
CA THR A 83 10.02 14.21 4.74
C THR A 83 11.06 13.22 4.23
N SER A 84 11.43 13.26 2.94
CA SER A 84 12.38 12.32 2.34
C SER A 84 13.76 12.35 2.99
N ASP A 85 14.18 13.51 3.53
CA ASP A 85 15.44 13.67 4.27
C ASP A 85 15.52 12.79 5.53
N LEU A 86 14.39 12.44 6.15
CA LEU A 86 14.36 11.57 7.34
C LEU A 86 14.82 10.15 7.04
N TYR A 87 14.72 9.73 5.77
CA TYR A 87 15.03 8.38 5.31
C TYR A 87 16.30 8.34 4.45
N GLU A 88 17.06 9.44 4.39
CA GLU A 88 18.29 9.51 3.62
C GLU A 88 19.29 8.45 4.13
N GLY A 89 19.82 7.65 3.20
CA GLY A 89 20.77 6.57 3.51
C GLY A 89 20.15 5.28 4.03
N MET A 90 18.85 5.22 4.32
CA MET A 90 18.18 3.95 4.64
C MET A 90 18.14 3.04 3.40
N ARG A 91 18.35 1.74 3.65
CA ARG A 91 18.38 0.70 2.62
C ARG A 91 17.65 -0.53 3.11
N TYR A 92 16.75 -1.05 2.27
CA TYR A 92 15.92 -2.20 2.58
C TYR A 92 16.28 -3.36 1.64
N SER A 93 16.40 -4.56 2.19
CA SER A 93 16.44 -5.76 1.35
C SER A 93 15.04 -6.06 0.80
N ARG A 94 14.97 -6.76 -0.34
CA ARG A 94 13.70 -7.26 -0.90
C ARG A 94 12.87 -8.02 0.14
N GLY A 95 13.53 -8.82 0.98
CA GLY A 95 12.87 -9.61 2.03
C GLY A 95 12.23 -8.75 3.13
N GLN A 96 12.86 -7.64 3.50
CA GLN A 96 12.26 -6.70 4.47
C GLN A 96 11.02 -6.04 3.88
N VAL A 97 11.09 -5.57 2.63
CA VAL A 97 9.94 -4.95 1.95
C VAL A 97 8.81 -5.96 1.80
N SER A 98 9.12 -7.19 1.35
CA SER A 98 8.16 -8.29 1.25
C SER A 98 7.47 -8.59 2.58
N ALA A 99 8.23 -8.70 3.67
CA ALA A 99 7.65 -8.97 4.99
C ALA A 99 6.73 -7.82 5.46
N ALA A 100 7.17 -6.56 5.30
CA ALA A 100 6.40 -5.39 5.70
C ALA A 100 5.10 -5.24 4.90
N VAL A 101 5.16 -5.40 3.58
CA VAL A 101 3.99 -5.26 2.70
C VAL A 101 2.97 -6.37 2.95
N ASN A 102 3.40 -7.63 3.07
CA ASN A 102 2.47 -8.73 3.40
C ASN A 102 1.81 -8.51 4.76
N ALA A 103 2.61 -8.24 5.80
CA ALA A 103 2.08 -8.01 7.15
C ALA A 103 1.14 -6.79 7.19
N GLY A 104 1.45 -5.73 6.44
CA GLY A 104 0.66 -4.52 6.39
C GLY A 104 -0.71 -4.74 5.75
N VAL A 105 -0.72 -5.41 4.59
CA VAL A 105 -1.94 -5.76 3.87
C VAL A 105 -2.82 -6.72 4.71
N ASP A 106 -2.23 -7.77 5.27
CA ASP A 106 -2.95 -8.72 6.13
C ASP A 106 -3.55 -8.04 7.36
N ALA A 107 -2.77 -7.23 8.07
CA ALA A 107 -3.23 -6.53 9.26
C ALA A 107 -4.35 -5.52 8.94
N ALA A 108 -4.28 -4.86 7.78
CA ALA A 108 -5.34 -3.97 7.33
C ALA A 108 -6.62 -4.73 6.99
N ALA A 109 -6.53 -5.87 6.29
CA ALA A 109 -7.68 -6.74 6.03
C ALA A 109 -8.34 -7.22 7.34
N GLU A 110 -7.54 -7.73 8.28
CA GLU A 110 -8.04 -8.25 9.55
C GLU A 110 -8.65 -7.14 10.43
N THR A 111 -7.96 -6.00 10.55
CA THR A 111 -8.34 -4.98 11.54
C THR A 111 -9.44 -4.04 11.04
N ILE A 112 -9.42 -3.67 9.75
CA ILE A 112 -10.35 -2.69 9.20
C ILE A 112 -11.58 -3.38 8.61
N ARG A 113 -11.40 -4.52 7.93
CA ARG A 113 -12.49 -5.22 7.23
C ARG A 113 -13.01 -6.44 7.96
N GLU A 114 -12.39 -6.82 9.10
CA GLU A 114 -12.70 -8.04 9.85
C GLU A 114 -12.68 -9.31 8.96
N GLN A 115 -11.76 -9.32 7.99
CA GLN A 115 -11.65 -10.33 6.93
C GLN A 115 -10.21 -10.79 6.75
N CYS A 116 -10.02 -11.94 6.12
CA CYS A 116 -8.72 -12.32 5.60
C CYS A 116 -8.43 -11.56 4.31
N ALA A 117 -7.14 -11.42 3.95
CA ALA A 117 -6.74 -10.92 2.64
C ALA A 117 -7.40 -11.72 1.50
N ASP A 118 -7.94 -10.99 0.52
CA ASP A 118 -8.59 -11.50 -0.69
C ASP A 118 -7.73 -11.30 -1.94
N ASP A 119 -8.30 -11.51 -3.13
CA ASP A 119 -7.56 -11.44 -4.39
C ASP A 119 -7.01 -10.03 -4.71
N ILE A 120 -7.69 -8.96 -4.27
CA ILE A 120 -7.22 -7.58 -4.46
C ILE A 120 -6.04 -7.31 -3.52
N ASP A 121 -6.07 -7.85 -2.31
CA ASP A 121 -4.98 -7.73 -1.35
C ASP A 121 -3.73 -8.47 -1.85
N ASN A 122 -3.92 -9.70 -2.33
CA ASN A 122 -2.85 -10.49 -2.94
C ASN A 122 -2.25 -9.79 -4.16
N LEU A 123 -3.09 -9.21 -5.03
CA LEU A 123 -2.60 -8.43 -6.17
C LEU A 123 -1.83 -7.19 -5.71
N THR A 124 -2.30 -6.49 -4.68
CA THR A 124 -1.60 -5.32 -4.13
C THR A 124 -0.18 -5.71 -3.71
N VAL A 125 -0.02 -6.80 -2.94
CA VAL A 125 1.30 -7.31 -2.54
C VAL A 125 2.15 -7.66 -3.76
N ASN A 126 1.61 -8.45 -4.69
CA ASN A 126 2.35 -8.92 -5.86
C ASN A 126 2.80 -7.78 -6.76
N ALA A 127 1.91 -6.82 -7.05
CA ALA A 127 2.21 -5.65 -7.85
C ALA A 127 3.32 -4.81 -7.22
N ILE A 128 3.26 -4.56 -5.90
CA ILE A 128 4.29 -3.81 -5.19
C ILE A 128 5.65 -4.50 -5.30
N LEU A 129 5.71 -5.82 -5.11
CA LEU A 129 6.98 -6.54 -5.13
C LEU A 129 7.56 -6.69 -6.54
N THR A 130 6.72 -6.89 -7.55
CA THR A 130 7.17 -6.88 -8.96
C THR A 130 7.64 -5.49 -9.37
N LEU A 131 6.91 -4.42 -9.03
CA LEU A 131 7.30 -3.04 -9.37
C LEU A 131 8.55 -2.57 -8.61
N LEU A 132 8.82 -3.13 -7.43
CA LEU A 132 10.07 -2.90 -6.72
C LEU A 132 11.28 -3.43 -7.50
N ASP A 133 11.16 -4.62 -8.10
CA ASP A 133 12.22 -5.23 -8.91
C ASP A 133 12.25 -4.66 -10.34
N HIS A 134 11.09 -4.31 -10.88
CA HIS A 134 10.84 -3.90 -12.26
C HIS A 134 9.88 -2.69 -12.30
N PRO A 135 10.36 -1.45 -12.11
CA PRO A 135 9.50 -0.26 -11.99
C PRO A 135 8.61 0.05 -13.20
N ASP A 136 8.96 -0.50 -14.38
CA ASP A 136 8.21 -0.32 -15.62
C ASP A 136 7.26 -1.51 -15.93
N ALA A 137 7.10 -2.46 -14.99
CA ALA A 137 6.25 -3.63 -15.19
C ALA A 137 4.78 -3.24 -15.41
N SER A 138 4.16 -3.83 -16.42
CA SER A 138 2.73 -3.73 -16.66
C SER A 138 1.94 -4.71 -15.80
N PHE A 139 0.62 -4.57 -15.72
CA PHE A 139 -0.24 -5.55 -15.06
C PHE A 139 -0.07 -6.96 -15.64
N ALA A 140 0.11 -7.08 -16.96
CA ALA A 140 0.37 -8.37 -17.59
C ALA A 140 1.71 -8.99 -17.15
N ASP A 141 2.72 -8.17 -16.88
CA ASP A 141 4.02 -8.65 -16.36
C ASP A 141 3.86 -9.16 -14.92
N VAL A 142 3.13 -8.42 -14.07
CA VAL A 142 2.80 -8.85 -12.69
C VAL A 142 2.04 -10.18 -12.70
N VAL A 143 1.02 -10.31 -13.55
CA VAL A 143 0.23 -11.54 -13.66
C VAL A 143 1.11 -12.71 -14.12
N ALA A 144 1.91 -12.51 -15.16
CA ALA A 144 2.80 -13.54 -15.68
C ALA A 144 3.86 -13.99 -14.66
N GLU A 145 4.31 -13.10 -13.77
CA GLU A 145 5.29 -13.42 -12.73
C GLU A 145 4.65 -14.13 -11.52
N CYS A 146 3.45 -13.73 -11.10
CA CYS A 146 2.91 -14.13 -9.80
C CYS A 146 1.76 -15.15 -9.86
N TYR A 147 1.11 -15.34 -11.00
CA TYR A 147 -0.13 -16.13 -11.10
C TYR A 147 -0.01 -17.27 -12.12
N ASP A 148 1.12 -17.98 -12.10
CA ASP A 148 1.48 -19.18 -12.89
C ASP A 148 0.38 -19.73 -13.85
N GLY A 149 0.34 -19.18 -15.07
CA GLY A 149 -0.49 -19.71 -16.16
C GLY A 149 -1.86 -19.06 -16.34
N ASP A 150 -2.27 -18.18 -15.44
CA ASP A 150 -3.48 -17.37 -15.59
C ASP A 150 -3.22 -16.15 -16.48
N GLY A 151 -4.24 -15.75 -17.25
CA GLY A 151 -4.19 -14.55 -18.09
C GLY A 151 -4.56 -13.29 -17.29
N ALA A 152 -4.09 -12.12 -17.76
CA ALA A 152 -4.47 -10.84 -17.17
C ALA A 152 -6.00 -10.67 -17.11
N ASP A 153 -6.71 -11.08 -18.16
CA ASP A 153 -8.18 -11.03 -18.21
C ASP A 153 -8.84 -11.91 -17.13
N ASP A 154 -8.26 -13.07 -16.82
CA ASP A 154 -8.79 -13.99 -15.79
C ASP A 154 -8.60 -13.37 -14.40
N VAL A 155 -7.40 -12.84 -14.13
CA VAL A 155 -7.10 -12.18 -12.86
C VAL A 155 -7.99 -10.95 -12.66
N SER A 156 -8.11 -10.05 -13.66
CA SER A 156 -9.04 -8.90 -13.56
C SER A 156 -10.49 -9.35 -13.33
N GLY A 157 -10.88 -10.51 -13.87
CA GLY A 157 -12.17 -11.15 -13.59
C GLY A 157 -12.37 -11.46 -12.10
N TRP A 158 -11.39 -12.07 -11.44
CA TRP A 158 -11.46 -12.36 -10.00
C TRP A 158 -11.57 -11.08 -9.16
N LEU A 159 -10.80 -10.04 -9.51
CA LEU A 159 -10.83 -8.76 -8.79
C LEU A 159 -12.23 -8.11 -8.86
N ALA A 160 -12.89 -8.22 -10.01
CA ALA A 160 -14.24 -7.69 -10.21
C ALA A 160 -15.32 -8.48 -9.46
N GLU A 161 -15.05 -9.75 -9.12
CA GLU A 161 -15.96 -10.60 -8.34
C GLU A 161 -15.86 -10.34 -6.83
N VAL A 162 -14.77 -9.72 -6.35
CA VAL A 162 -14.63 -9.35 -4.94
C VAL A 162 -15.73 -8.34 -4.57
N PRO A 163 -16.63 -8.64 -3.61
CA PRO A 163 -17.70 -7.75 -3.23
C PRO A 163 -17.16 -6.37 -2.85
N ALA A 164 -17.85 -5.32 -3.30
CA ALA A 164 -17.57 -3.98 -2.78
C ALA A 164 -17.77 -4.01 -1.26
N ASP A 165 -16.79 -3.50 -0.53
CA ASP A 165 -16.95 -3.29 0.91
C ASP A 165 -18.13 -2.31 1.06
N SER A 166 -19.00 -2.51 2.05
CA SER A 166 -20.15 -1.62 2.27
C SER A 166 -19.65 -0.29 2.87
N ASP A 167 -18.99 0.51 2.05
CA ASP A 167 -18.13 1.62 2.45
C ASP A 167 -18.92 2.83 2.99
N ALA A 168 -20.20 2.97 2.66
CA ALA A 168 -20.93 4.22 2.90
C ALA A 168 -21.03 4.65 4.39
N ASP A 169 -21.28 3.72 5.31
CA ASP A 169 -21.39 4.05 6.74
C ASP A 169 -20.02 4.26 7.40
N PHE A 170 -18.99 3.59 6.89
CA PHE A 170 -17.62 3.70 7.40
C PHE A 170 -16.93 4.96 6.88
N GLU A 171 -17.09 5.29 5.60
CA GLU A 171 -16.61 6.53 4.97
C GLU A 171 -17.11 7.77 5.71
N ALA A 172 -18.39 7.78 6.12
CA ALA A 172 -18.97 8.88 6.87
C ALA A 172 -18.32 9.04 8.27
N LEU A 173 -18.02 7.92 8.94
CA LEU A 173 -17.33 7.93 10.24
C LEU A 173 -15.87 8.39 10.12
N GLN A 174 -15.18 8.01 9.04
CA GLN A 174 -13.80 8.43 8.78
C GLN A 174 -13.67 9.88 8.37
N ALA A 175 -14.55 10.38 7.49
CA ALA A 175 -14.59 11.80 7.17
C ALA A 175 -14.74 12.66 8.45
N ALA A 176 -15.55 12.22 9.40
CA ALA A 176 -15.70 12.89 10.69
C ALA A 176 -14.44 12.79 11.58
N ARG A 177 -13.71 11.66 11.56
CA ARG A 177 -12.45 11.49 12.30
C ARG A 177 -11.32 12.33 11.72
N ILE A 178 -11.19 12.37 10.40
CA ILE A 178 -10.19 13.18 9.68
C ILE A 178 -10.45 14.67 9.97
N ASP A 179 -11.70 15.13 9.86
CA ASP A 179 -12.06 16.52 10.16
C ASP A 179 -11.77 16.89 11.64
N ALA A 180 -11.96 15.95 12.57
CA ALA A 180 -11.58 16.15 13.96
C ALA A 180 -10.06 16.20 14.15
N TYR A 181 -9.29 15.35 13.44
CA TYR A 181 -7.83 15.34 13.48
C TYR A 181 -7.24 16.63 12.92
N LEU A 182 -7.65 17.04 11.72
CA LEU A 182 -7.20 18.28 11.08
C LEU A 182 -7.42 19.49 11.99
N ARG A 183 -8.63 19.60 12.57
CA ARG A 183 -8.94 20.63 13.59
C ARG A 183 -8.03 20.58 14.81
N SER A 184 -7.55 19.40 15.21
CA SER A 184 -6.68 19.25 16.38
C SER A 184 -5.22 19.63 16.11
N VAL A 185 -4.76 19.47 14.86
CA VAL A 185 -3.39 19.83 14.44
C VAL A 185 -3.31 21.23 13.81
N GLY A 186 -4.44 21.93 13.66
CA GLY A 186 -4.49 23.28 13.13
C GLY A 186 -4.37 23.37 11.60
N LEU A 187 -4.76 22.29 10.91
CA LEU A 187 -4.84 22.19 9.45
C LEU A 187 -6.28 22.25 8.96
#